data_AF-A0A4Q6I906-F1
#
_entry.id   AF-A0A4Q6I906-F1
#
_cell.length_a   1.000
_cell.length_b   1.000
_cell.length_c   1.000
_cell.angle_alpha   90.00
_cell.angle_beta   90.00
_cell.angle_gamma   90.00
#
_symmetry.space_group_name_H-M   'P 1'
#
loop_
_entity.id
_entity.type
_entity.pdbx_description
1 polymer ?
#
loop_
_entity_poly.entity_id
_entity_poly.type
_entity_poly.pdbx_seq_one_letter_code
_entity_poly.pdbx_strand_id
1 'polypeptide(L)' 'EWAYGYGKRFGAVYVDYATLERTPKSSARWYAQAARTGVLPPVAEA' A
#
# COMPACT_ATOMS: atom_id res chain seq x y z
N GLU A 1 -12.72 -1.11 7.64
CA GLU A 1 -13.43 -1.73 6.50
C GLU A 1 -14.77 -2.27 6.96
N TRP A 2 -15.75 -1.37 7.14
CA TRP A 2 -17.13 -1.70 7.55
C TRP A 2 -17.19 -2.66 8.76
N ALA A 3 -17.89 -3.78 8.63
CA ALA A 3 -18.04 -4.80 9.66
C ALA A 3 -16.71 -5.39 10.17
N TYR A 4 -15.62 -5.29 9.41
CA TYR A 4 -14.31 -5.82 9.80
C TYR A 4 -13.47 -4.86 10.66
N GLY A 5 -13.94 -3.63 10.89
CA GLY A 5 -13.17 -2.61 11.61
C GLY A 5 -11.75 -2.46 11.01
N TYR A 6 -10.73 -2.57 11.84
CA TYR A 6 -9.32 -2.46 11.43
C TYR A 6 -8.63 -3.80 11.13
N GLY A 7 -9.37 -4.91 11.16
CA GLY A 7 -8.82 -6.26 10.96
C GLY A 7 -8.39 -6.56 9.51
N LYS A 8 -8.90 -5.79 8.53
CA LYS A 8 -8.52 -5.89 7.11
C LYS A 8 -7.78 -4.63 6.66
N ARG A 9 -6.69 -4.81 5.92
CA ARG A 9 -5.76 -3.73 5.52
C ARG A 9 -5.54 -3.71 4.01
N PHE A 10 -6.46 -3.09 3.28
CA PHE A 10 -6.43 -3.02 1.81
C PHE A 10 -5.51 -1.92 1.24
N GLY A 11 -5.25 -0.86 2.01
CA GLY A 11 -4.50 0.30 1.50
C GLY A 11 -3.06 -0.02 1.10
N ALA A 12 -2.57 0.66 0.06
CA ALA A 12 -1.15 0.65 -0.34
C ALA A 12 -0.24 1.36 0.68
N VAL A 13 -0.82 2.17 1.57
CA VAL A 13 -0.14 2.84 2.68
C VAL A 13 -0.60 2.20 3.98
N TYR A 14 0.36 1.80 4.82
CA TYR A 14 0.08 1.40 6.20
C TYR A 14 -0.20 2.66 7.03
N VAL A 15 -1.15 2.54 7.96
CA VAL A 15 -1.46 3.57 8.94
C VAL A 15 -1.32 2.96 10.31
N ASP A 16 -0.49 3.56 11.16
CA ASP A 16 -0.51 3.28 12.58
C ASP A 16 -1.74 3.98 13.19
N TYR A 17 -2.64 3.21 13.81
CA TYR A 17 -3.89 3.76 14.36
C TYR A 17 -3.71 4.52 15.67
N ALA A 18 -2.58 4.33 16.38
CA ALA A 18 -2.29 5.08 17.60
C ALA A 18 -1.75 6.48 17.28
N THR A 19 -0.87 6.58 16.28
CA THR A 19 -0.12 7.81 15.96
C THR A 19 -0.58 8.50 14.69
N LEU A 20 -1.35 7.81 13.84
CA LEU A 20 -1.73 8.21 12.49
C LEU A 20 -0.57 8.34 11.50
N GLU A 21 0.62 7.83 11.87
CA GLU A 21 1.76 7.78 10.96
C GLU A 21 1.42 6.94 9.72
N ARG A 22 1.90 7.41 8.56
CA ARG A 22 1.66 6.79 7.26
C ARG A 22 2.96 6.26 6.68
N THR A 23 3.01 4.94 6.47
CA THR A 23 4.18 4.27 5.90
C THR A 23 3.82 3.65 4.55
N PRO A 24 4.37 4.13 3.42
CA PRO A 24 4.15 3.51 2.11
C PRO A 24 4.65 2.06 2.09
N LYS A 25 3.79 1.11 1.68
CA LYS A 25 4.16 -0.31 1.52
C LYS A 25 4.93 -0.52 0.21
N SER A 26 5.42 -1.74 -0.02
CA SER A 26 5.99 -2.15 -1.31
C SER A 26 5.00 -1.92 -2.46
N SER A 27 3.72 -2.22 -2.26
CA SER A 27 2.66 -1.98 -3.25
C SER A 27 2.50 -0.50 -3.63
N ALA A 28 2.65 0.44 -2.69
CA ALA A 28 2.63 1.87 -3.01
C ALA A 28 3.82 2.27 -3.88
N ARG A 29 5.03 1.77 -3.57
CA ARG A 29 6.24 2.07 -4.36
C ARG A 29 6.13 1.50 -5.78
N TRP A 30 5.69 0.25 -5.89
CA TRP A 30 5.46 -0.41 -7.18
C TRP A 30 4.42 0.35 -8.01
N TYR A 31 3.28 0.70 -7.41
CA TYR A 31 2.22 1.42 -8.11
C TYR A 31 2.65 2.82 -8.52
N ALA A 32 3.45 3.51 -7.69
CA ALA A 32 3.99 4.82 -8.04
C ALA A 32 4.94 4.74 -9.24
N GLN A 33 5.73 3.67 -9.39
CA GLN A 33 6.55 3.45 -10.58
C GLN A 33 5.69 3.17 -11.81
N ALA A 34 4.66 2.32 -11.66
CA ALA A 34 3.73 2.04 -12.74
C ALA A 34 3.05 3.32 -13.25
N ALA A 35 2.51 4.14 -12.34
CA ALA A 35 1.84 5.39 -12.68
C ALA A 35 2.78 6.42 -13.32
N ARG A 36 4.05 6.50 -12.89
CA ARG A 36 5.03 7.42 -13.48
C ARG A 36 5.46 7.04 -14.90
N THR A 37 5.51 5.74 -15.18
CA THR A 37 6.10 5.22 -16.43
C THR A 37 5.06 4.78 -17.45
N GLY A 38 3.82 4.52 -17.02
CA GLY A 38 2.79 3.90 -17.86
C GLY A 38 3.08 2.43 -18.18
N VAL A 39 4.06 1.81 -17.51
CA VAL A 39 4.50 0.43 -17.73
C VAL A 39 4.37 -0.34 -16.43
N LEU A 40 4.01 -1.63 -16.51
CA LEU A 40 3.94 -2.51 -15.34
C LEU A 40 5.36 -2.90 -14.87
N PRO A 41 5.81 -2.49 -13.67
CA PRO A 41 7.09 -2.93 -13.14
C PRO A 41 7.08 -4.43 -12.83
N PRO A 42 8.22 -5.13 -12.90
CA PRO A 42 8.29 -6.51 -12.44
C PRO A 42 7.93 -6.61 -10.95
N VAL A 43 7.28 -7.71 -10.56
CA VAL A 43 7.01 -8.02 -9.16
C VAL A 43 8.26 -8.67 -8.58
N ALA A 44 8.78 -8.15 -7.47
CA ALA A 44 9.87 -8.80 -6.76
C ALA A 44 9.39 -10.15 -6.22
N GLU A 45 10.14 -11.23 -6.46
CA GLU A 45 9.84 -12.53 -5.87
C GLU A 45 9.99 -12.46 -4.35
N ALA A 46 9.11 -13.17 -3.65
CA ALA A 46 8.94 -13.13 -2.20
C ALA A 46 9.93 -14.03 -1.46
#